data_AF-A0A534AYC9-F1
#
_entry.id   AF-A0A534AYC9-F1
#
_cell.length_a   1.000
_cell.length_b   1.000
_cell.length_c   1.000
_cell.angle_alpha   90.00
_cell.angle_beta   90.00
_cell.angle_gamma   90.00
#
_symmetry.space_group_name_H-M   'P 1'
#
loop_
_entity.id
_entity.type
_entity.pdbx_description
1 polymer ?
#
loop_
_entity_poly.entity_id
_entity_poly.type
_entity_poly.pdbx_seq_one_letter_code
_entity_poly.pdbx_strand_id
1 'polypeptide(L)'
;MIPMAATLADDTAISNVVAYINSLPDERPPATLSGDPDRGKSLYTTCAACHGTAGQGIWSTKAPRLAHMSDWYLARQLHNFQQGIRGGHPQDFAAA
;
A
#
# COMPACT_ATOMS: atom_id res chain seq x y z
N MET A 1 11.23 6.16 -4.51
CA MET A 1 10.63 7.45 -4.14
C MET A 1 11.54 8.35 -3.30
N ILE A 2 12.79 7.93 -2.97
CA ILE A 2 13.73 8.71 -2.14
C ILE A 2 13.93 10.17 -2.61
N PRO A 3 14.23 10.46 -3.90
CA PRO A 3 14.52 11.85 -4.28
C PRO A 3 13.32 12.79 -4.13
N MET A 4 12.10 12.31 -4.37
CA MET A 4 10.89 13.11 -4.18
C MET A 4 10.50 13.25 -2.72
N ALA A 5 10.77 12.24 -1.89
CA ALA A 5 10.52 12.32 -0.45
C ALA A 5 11.50 13.27 0.25
N ALA A 6 12.75 13.32 -0.22
CA ALA A 6 13.80 14.16 0.35
C ALA A 6 13.60 15.67 0.14
N THR A 7 12.66 16.08 -0.72
CA THR A 7 12.31 17.50 -0.88
C THR A 7 11.35 18.01 0.19
N LEU A 8 10.74 17.13 0.99
CA LEU A 8 9.87 17.51 2.10
C LEU A 8 10.74 17.89 3.29
N ALA A 9 10.86 19.20 3.53
CA ALA A 9 11.83 19.76 4.48
C ALA A 9 11.52 19.43 5.95
N ASP A 10 10.24 19.27 6.30
CA ASP A 10 9.78 19.06 7.67
C ASP A 10 8.41 18.35 7.72
N ASP A 11 7.93 18.08 8.94
CA ASP A 11 6.65 17.42 9.19
C ASP A 11 5.44 18.25 8.72
N THR A 12 5.57 19.57 8.63
CA THR A 12 4.52 20.44 8.09
C THR A 12 4.37 20.22 6.59
N ALA A 13 5.48 20.12 5.86
CA ALA A 13 5.48 19.79 4.44
C ALA A 13 4.85 18.41 4.19
N ILE A 14 5.18 17.40 5.02
CA ILE A 14 4.56 16.08 4.94
C ILE A 14 3.05 16.18 5.18
N SER A 15 2.63 16.87 6.24
CA SER A 15 1.21 17.03 6.59
C SER A 15 0.40 17.73 5.50
N ASN A 16 0.98 18.76 4.86
CA ASN A 16 0.35 19.46 3.74
C ASN A 16 0.16 18.57 2.52
N VAL A 17 1.15 17.73 2.18
CA VAL A 17 1.04 16.76 1.09
C VAL A 17 -0.01 15.70 1.41
N VAL A 18 -0.07 15.19 2.65
CA VAL A 18 -1.11 14.25 3.09
C VAL A 18 -2.50 14.87 2.97
N ALA A 19 -2.68 16.11 3.43
CA ALA A 19 -3.94 16.84 3.32
C ALA A 19 -4.37 17.02 1.85
N TYR A 20 -3.43 17.33 0.96
CA TYR A 20 -3.68 17.45 -0.47
C TYR A 20 -4.06 16.09 -1.10
N ILE A 21 -3.34 15.01 -0.78
CA ILE A 21 -3.68 13.67 -1.30
C ILE A 21 -5.09 13.25 -0.87
N ASN A 22 -5.49 13.59 0.36
CA ASN A 22 -6.83 13.29 0.87
C ASN A 22 -7.95 14.07 0.18
N SER A 23 -7.65 15.15 -0.54
CA SER A 23 -8.66 15.89 -1.33
C SER A 23 -8.81 15.37 -2.76
N LEU A 24 -7.93 14.46 -3.20
CA LEU A 24 -8.00 13.86 -4.52
C LEU A 24 -9.14 12.84 -4.60
N PRO A 25 -9.75 12.66 -5.79
CA PRO A 25 -10.78 11.65 -5.99
C PRO A 25 -10.21 10.23 -5.83
N ASP A 26 -10.98 9.32 -5.20
CA ASP A 26 -10.65 7.89 -5.12
C ASP A 26 -11.22 7.13 -6.32
N GLU A 27 -10.50 7.19 -7.44
CA GLU A 27 -10.86 6.46 -8.66
C GLU A 27 -10.19 5.09 -8.72
N ARG A 28 -10.93 4.10 -9.24
CA ARG A 28 -10.37 2.78 -9.52
C ARG A 28 -9.42 2.86 -10.72
N PRO A 29 -8.14 2.49 -10.59
CA PRO A 29 -7.22 2.44 -11.72
C PRO A 29 -7.65 1.37 -12.74
N PRO A 30 -7.37 1.57 -14.04
CA PRO A 30 -7.59 0.54 -15.04
C PRO A 30 -6.73 -0.69 -14.74
N ALA A 31 -7.24 -1.87 -15.09
CA ALA A 31 -6.48 -3.11 -15.02
C ALA A 31 -5.41 -3.14 -16.12
N THR A 32 -4.19 -3.52 -15.76
CA THR A 32 -3.02 -3.64 -16.63
C THR A 32 -2.44 -5.06 -16.66
N LEU A 33 -2.79 -5.90 -15.68
CA LEU A 33 -2.37 -7.28 -15.56
C LEU A 33 -3.55 -8.25 -15.74
N SER A 34 -3.24 -9.46 -16.21
CA SER A 34 -4.20 -10.57 -16.27
C SER A 34 -4.08 -11.45 -15.02
N GLY A 35 -5.22 -11.90 -14.49
CA GLY A 35 -5.28 -12.79 -13.33
C GLY A 35 -6.66 -13.40 -13.17
N ASP A 36 -6.78 -14.35 -12.23
CA ASP A 36 -8.04 -14.99 -11.85
C ASP A 36 -8.60 -14.27 -10.60
N PRO A 37 -9.69 -13.49 -10.72
CA PRO A 37 -10.27 -12.76 -9.60
C PRO A 37 -10.85 -13.67 -8.51
N ASP A 38 -11.39 -14.84 -8.86
CA ASP A 38 -12.01 -15.77 -7.92
C ASP A 38 -10.96 -16.48 -7.07
N ARG A 39 -9.85 -16.87 -7.71
CA ARG A 39 -8.66 -17.34 -7.01
C ARG A 39 -8.08 -16.25 -6.11
N GLY A 40 -7.98 -15.02 -6.61
CA GLY A 40 -7.49 -13.88 -5.84
C GLY A 40 -8.31 -13.63 -4.58
N LYS A 41 -9.65 -13.67 -4.70
CA LYS A 41 -10.59 -13.54 -3.58
C LYS A 41 -10.39 -14.62 -2.52
N SER A 42 -10.16 -15.87 -2.95
CA SER A 42 -9.93 -16.99 -2.04
C SER A 42 -8.62 -16.84 -1.24
N LEU A 43 -7.54 -16.39 -1.90
CA LEU A 43 -6.24 -16.15 -1.27
C LEU A 43 -6.25 -14.93 -0.33
N TYR A 44 -7.08 -13.93 -0.62
CA TYR A 44 -7.16 -12.68 0.13
C TYR A 44 -7.60 -12.87 1.61
N THR A 45 -8.21 -14.00 1.94
CA THR A 45 -8.73 -14.30 3.28
C THR A 45 -7.69 -14.07 4.39
N THR A 46 -6.42 -14.44 4.16
CA THR A 46 -5.32 -14.21 5.12
C THR A 46 -4.95 -12.72 5.24
N CYS A 47 -5.08 -11.97 4.15
CA CYS A 47 -4.75 -10.54 4.10
C CYS A 47 -5.79 -9.69 4.85
N ALA A 48 -7.05 -10.13 4.84
CA ALA A 48 -8.19 -9.41 5.39
C ALA A 48 -8.08 -9.16 6.90
N ALA A 49 -7.35 -10.00 7.64
CA ALA A 49 -7.16 -9.84 9.09
C ALA A 49 -6.53 -8.49 9.44
N CYS A 50 -5.62 -7.99 8.60
CA CYS A 50 -4.98 -6.69 8.80
C CYS A 50 -5.55 -5.62 7.85
N HIS A 51 -5.82 -5.96 6.60
CA HIS A 51 -6.21 -4.99 5.57
C HIS A 51 -7.73 -4.79 5.42
N GLY A 52 -8.54 -5.49 6.21
CA GLY A 52 -10.00 -5.46 6.14
C GLY A 52 -10.57 -6.35 5.04
N THR A 53 -11.84 -6.72 5.16
CA THR A 53 -12.50 -7.69 4.25
C THR A 53 -12.62 -7.21 2.81
N ALA A 54 -12.64 -5.90 2.57
CA ALA A 54 -12.69 -5.28 1.26
C ALA A 54 -11.36 -4.59 0.88
N GLY A 55 -10.29 -4.79 1.64
CA GLY A 55 -9.03 -4.07 1.42
C GLY A 55 -9.08 -2.59 1.74
N GLN A 56 -10.02 -2.16 2.58
CA GLN A 56 -10.18 -0.77 3.00
C GLN A 56 -9.03 -0.26 3.90
N GLY A 57 -8.22 -1.17 4.45
CA GLY A 57 -7.22 -0.86 5.46
C GLY A 57 -7.83 -0.77 6.86
N ILE A 58 -6.99 -0.91 7.89
CA ILE A 58 -7.41 -0.79 9.29
C ILE A 58 -6.39 0.10 10.01
N TRP A 59 -6.85 1.24 10.51
CA TRP A 59 -5.98 2.23 11.17
C TRP A 59 -5.28 1.65 12.41
N SER A 60 -6.00 0.89 13.23
CA SER A 60 -5.46 0.32 14.47
C SER A 60 -4.32 -0.68 14.26
N THR A 61 -4.27 -1.35 13.10
CA THR A 61 -3.19 -2.27 12.71
C THR A 61 -2.10 -1.58 11.91
N LYS A 62 -2.23 -0.28 11.63
CA LYS A 62 -1.39 0.48 10.69
C LYS A 62 -1.32 -0.15 9.30
N ALA A 63 -2.31 -0.99 8.93
CA ALA A 63 -2.36 -1.64 7.65
C ALA A 63 -3.00 -0.71 6.62
N PRO A 64 -2.29 -0.34 5.54
CA PRO A 64 -2.81 0.57 4.54
C PRO A 64 -3.94 -0.07 3.73
N ARG A 65 -4.73 0.79 3.08
CA ARG A 65 -5.72 0.40 2.08
C ARG A 65 -5.06 -0.28 0.87
N LEU A 66 -5.66 -1.37 0.40
CA LEU A 66 -5.29 -2.11 -0.81
C LEU A 66 -6.33 -1.96 -1.94
N ALA A 67 -7.58 -1.67 -1.60
CA ALA A 67 -8.63 -1.38 -2.56
C ALA A 67 -8.23 -0.19 -3.45
N HIS A 68 -8.62 -0.24 -4.73
CA HIS A 68 -8.32 0.78 -5.76
C HIS A 68 -6.84 1.14 -5.91
N MET A 69 -5.93 0.28 -5.47
CA MET A 69 -4.53 0.39 -5.86
C MET A 69 -4.33 -0.20 -7.26
N SER A 70 -3.41 0.35 -8.05
CA SER A 70 -3.09 -0.20 -9.36
C SER A 70 -2.54 -1.63 -9.22
N ASP A 71 -2.99 -2.53 -10.09
CA ASP A 71 -2.62 -3.95 -10.06
C ASP A 71 -1.11 -4.19 -10.23
N TRP A 72 -0.47 -3.46 -11.14
CA TRP A 72 0.99 -3.50 -11.33
C TRP A 72 1.74 -3.09 -10.05
N TYR A 73 1.20 -2.11 -9.31
CA TYR A 73 1.83 -1.62 -8.10
C TYR A 73 1.74 -2.66 -6.99
N LEU A 74 0.56 -3.25 -6.80
CA LEU A 74 0.36 -4.33 -5.82
C LEU A 74 1.27 -5.52 -6.11
N ALA A 75 1.33 -5.99 -7.37
CA ALA A 75 2.21 -7.07 -7.77
C ALA A 75 3.69 -6.74 -7.47
N ARG A 76 4.14 -5.52 -7.78
CA ARG A 76 5.49 -5.08 -7.48
C ARG A 76 5.78 -4.99 -5.99
N GLN A 77 4.85 -4.52 -5.16
CA GLN A 77 5.08 -4.44 -3.72
C GLN A 77 5.17 -5.83 -3.09
N LEU A 78 4.31 -6.77 -3.49
CA LEU A 78 4.38 -8.15 -3.04
C LEU A 78 5.74 -8.78 -3.38
N HIS A 79 6.22 -8.57 -4.60
CA HIS A 79 7.55 -9.04 -5.01
C HIS A 79 8.68 -8.40 -4.19
N ASN A 80 8.62 -7.07 -3.97
CA ASN A 80 9.61 -6.37 -3.16
C ASN A 80 9.64 -6.87 -1.70
N PHE A 81 8.49 -7.18 -1.11
CA PHE A 81 8.43 -7.78 0.23
C PHE A 81 9.01 -9.19 0.25
N GLN A 82 8.69 -10.02 -0.74
CA GLN A 82 9.27 -11.38 -0.87
C GLN A 82 10.80 -11.35 -1.01
N GLN A 83 11.34 -10.33 -1.67
CA GLN A 83 12.78 -10.16 -1.89
C GLN A 83 13.49 -9.39 -0.76
N GLY A 84 12.77 -8.94 0.28
CA GLY A 84 13.34 -8.13 1.35
C GLY A 84 13.76 -6.70 0.94
N ILE A 85 13.45 -6.28 -0.28
CA ILE A 85 13.68 -4.90 -0.77
C ILE A 85 12.82 -3.89 0.01
N ARG A 86 11.64 -4.33 0.44
CA ARG A 86 10.72 -3.55 1.28
C ARG A 86 10.40 -4.36 2.54
N GLY A 87 10.22 -3.68 3.68
CA GLY A 87 9.86 -4.30 4.97
C GLY A 87 11.03 -4.78 5.82
N GLY A 88 12.27 -4.54 5.37
CA GLY A 88 13.50 -4.85 6.11
C GLY A 88 14.21 -3.61 6.69
N HIS A 89 13.55 -2.45 6.75
CA HIS A 89 14.20 -1.26 7.33
C HIS A 89 14.26 -1.41 8.86
N PRO A 90 15.36 -1.05 9.56
CA PRO A 90 15.49 -1.26 11.01
C PRO A 90 14.40 -0.62 11.89
N GLN A 91 13.65 0.35 11.34
CA GLN A 91 12.53 1.01 12.02
C GLN A 91 11.17 0.36 11.71
N ASP A 92 11.12 -0.63 10.81
CA ASP A 92 9.94 -1.44 10.57
C ASP A 92 9.75 -2.40 11.76
N PHE A 93 8.52 -2.55 12.25
CA PHE A 93 8.16 -3.31 13.46
C PHE A 93 8.59 -4.79 13.48
N ALA A 94 9.10 -5.32 12.36
CA ALA A 94 9.52 -6.71 12.19
C ALA A 94 10.91 -6.85 11.53
N ALA A 95 11.75 -5.81 11.55
CA ALA A 95 13.12 -5.92 11.08
C ALA A 95 13.89 -6.94 11.94
N ALA A 96 14.15 -8.11 11.37
CA ALA A 96 15.12 -9.07 11.88
C ALA A 96 16.53 -8.64 11.45
#